data_AF-A0A537J315-F1
#
_entry.id   AF-A0A537J315-F1
#
_cell.length_a   1.000
_cell.length_b   1.000
_cell.length_c   1.000
_cell.angle_alpha   90.00
_cell.angle_beta   90.00
_cell.angle_gamma   90.00
#
_symmetry.space_group_name_H-M   'P 1'
#
loop_
_entity.id
_entity.type
_entity.pdbx_description
1 polymer ?
#
loop_
_entity_poly.entity_id
_entity_poly.type
_entity_poly.pdbx_seq_one_letter_code
_entity_poly.pdbx_strand_id
1 'polypeptide(L)'
;MFVPLATKIFMRSIFTQHHLTSAPSTGKNIEGSFAPGKNVFAFDAVTNVTMEKRDSGFYQVAYQEGKEITKARIDIVVGSGRKGQSYLHWVDNRLVQLPITFFTPANQWSNSPGYEPNRVSFNRPITSRCLECHSTYFETIAVTSMGLEEFNHNKIIYAVDCERCHGPAAAHVEFQTKNPEVKEAKFIVNPGKLARERLLDLCALCHGGASRKIKPSFQFQVGDTISNYLTFNPTDPNIANIDVHGNQLGLLSRSKCFTVGNVTCINCHNTHENENGKIQVFSDRCMSCHSEGHSKSCKMTTTIGPAITQNCIDCHMPKQQSHAVAVYLQGANVPTPALMRTHYITIYPKETKKVLAEMKTGSMHSRITDKNK
;
A
#
# COMPACT_ATOMS: atom_id res chain seq x y z
N MET A 1 13.44 -7.47 30.74
CA MET A 1 12.53 -6.28 30.69
C MET A 1 12.68 -5.49 29.36
N PHE A 2 12.76 -6.18 28.21
CA PHE A 2 12.74 -5.58 26.85
C PHE A 2 11.32 -5.48 26.26
N VAL A 3 10.38 -6.17 26.91
CA VAL A 3 8.94 -6.15 26.64
C VAL A 3 8.39 -4.73 26.48
N PRO A 4 8.73 -3.69 27.29
CA PRO A 4 8.04 -2.41 27.19
C PRO A 4 8.25 -1.65 25.86
N LEU A 5 9.44 -1.75 25.25
CA LEU A 5 9.74 -1.01 24.02
C LEU A 5 9.24 -1.75 22.77
N ALA A 6 9.48 -3.06 22.70
CA ALA A 6 8.94 -3.90 21.63
C ALA A 6 7.40 -3.90 21.65
N THR A 7 6.78 -3.97 22.84
CA THR A 7 5.33 -3.84 22.99
C THR A 7 4.85 -2.45 22.56
N LYS A 8 5.54 -1.36 22.89
CA LYS A 8 5.14 -0.02 22.40
C LYS A 8 5.23 0.11 20.88
N ILE A 9 6.31 -0.39 20.28
CA ILE A 9 6.47 -0.38 18.81
C ILE A 9 5.38 -1.22 18.16
N PHE A 10 5.14 -2.43 18.66
CA PHE A 10 4.08 -3.31 18.20
C PHE A 10 2.70 -2.65 18.29
N MET A 11 2.34 -2.09 19.45
CA MET A 11 1.04 -1.45 19.65
C MET A 11 0.81 -0.26 18.72
N ARG A 12 1.86 0.37 18.19
CA ARG A 12 1.73 1.45 17.20
C ARG A 12 1.74 0.90 15.77
N SER A 13 2.56 -0.12 15.51
CA SER A 13 2.72 -0.70 14.18
C SER A 13 1.44 -1.37 13.69
N ILE A 14 0.62 -1.95 14.58
CA ILE A 14 -0.65 -2.60 14.20
C ILE A 14 -1.67 -1.65 13.54
N PHE A 15 -1.52 -0.34 13.73
CA PHE A 15 -2.37 0.67 13.09
C PHE A 15 -1.78 1.24 11.79
N THR A 16 -0.61 0.75 11.37
CA THR A 16 0.04 1.20 10.15
C THR A 16 -0.62 0.58 8.92
N GLN A 17 -0.47 1.25 7.78
CA GLN A 17 -1.00 0.73 6.52
C GLN A 17 -0.26 -0.53 6.03
N HIS A 18 0.99 -0.72 6.46
CA HIS A 18 1.72 -1.97 6.23
C HIS A 18 1.09 -3.12 7.01
N HIS A 19 0.78 -2.93 8.29
CA HIS A 19 0.14 -3.98 9.07
C HIS A 19 -1.27 -4.32 8.55
N LEU A 20 -2.02 -3.31 8.12
CA LEU A 20 -3.40 -3.50 7.63
C LEU A 20 -3.48 -4.02 6.19
N THR A 21 -2.35 -4.26 5.50
CA THR A 21 -2.35 -4.58 4.06
C THR A 21 -2.98 -5.93 3.72
N SER A 22 -3.04 -6.87 4.68
CA SER A 22 -3.82 -8.10 4.49
C SER A 22 -4.20 -8.74 5.82
N ALA A 23 -5.32 -9.46 5.82
CA ALA A 23 -5.80 -10.22 6.96
C ALA A 23 -6.83 -11.30 6.52
N PRO A 24 -7.06 -12.35 7.34
CA PRO A 24 -8.23 -13.21 7.18
C PRO A 24 -9.51 -12.39 7.24
N SER A 25 -10.54 -12.80 6.51
CA SER A 25 -11.80 -12.07 6.47
C SER A 25 -12.59 -12.17 7.78
N THR A 26 -12.99 -11.02 8.32
CA THR A 26 -13.87 -10.91 9.49
C THR A 26 -14.79 -9.70 9.31
N GLY A 27 -15.87 -9.63 10.10
CA GLY A 27 -16.74 -8.45 10.09
C GLY A 27 -16.07 -7.17 10.57
N LYS A 28 -14.85 -7.23 11.14
CA LYS A 28 -14.11 -6.07 11.65
C LYS A 28 -13.14 -5.46 10.63
N ASN A 29 -12.76 -6.19 9.58
CA ASN A 29 -11.71 -5.78 8.66
C ASN A 29 -12.11 -5.78 7.18
N ILE A 30 -13.35 -6.16 6.87
CA ILE A 30 -13.95 -5.90 5.57
C ILE A 30 -14.63 -4.52 5.61
N GLU A 31 -14.18 -3.64 4.75
CA GLU A 31 -14.82 -2.36 4.46
C GLU A 31 -16.03 -2.54 3.54
N GLY A 32 -16.95 -1.58 3.59
CA GLY A 32 -18.14 -1.57 2.75
C GLY A 32 -19.37 -2.19 3.42
N SER A 33 -20.53 -1.84 2.87
CA SER A 33 -21.82 -2.25 3.44
C SER A 33 -22.35 -3.52 2.77
N PHE A 34 -22.77 -4.46 3.61
CA PHE A 34 -23.51 -5.68 3.22
C PHE A 34 -25.02 -5.51 3.38
N ALA A 35 -25.50 -4.30 3.70
CA ALA A 35 -26.92 -4.02 3.85
C ALA A 35 -27.60 -3.93 2.47
N PRO A 36 -28.86 -4.42 2.34
CA PRO A 36 -29.62 -4.30 1.11
C PRO A 36 -29.63 -2.88 0.54
N GLY A 37 -29.40 -2.76 -0.77
CA GLY A 37 -29.35 -1.47 -1.49
C GLY A 37 -28.00 -0.76 -1.44
N LYS A 38 -27.05 -1.22 -0.62
CA LYS A 38 -25.65 -0.72 -0.60
C LYS A 38 -24.62 -1.80 -0.91
N ASN A 39 -25.09 -3.00 -1.23
CA ASN A 39 -24.31 -4.21 -1.33
C ASN A 39 -24.35 -4.83 -2.72
N VAL A 40 -24.69 -4.06 -3.76
CA VAL A 40 -24.81 -4.56 -5.13
C VAL A 40 -23.88 -3.75 -6.04
N PHE A 41 -23.17 -4.44 -6.92
CA PHE A 41 -22.49 -3.85 -8.07
C PHE A 41 -23.07 -4.44 -9.36
N ALA A 42 -23.74 -3.63 -10.17
CA ALA A 42 -24.32 -4.07 -11.45
C ALA A 42 -23.33 -3.88 -12.60
N PHE A 43 -23.11 -4.94 -13.38
CA PHE A 43 -22.26 -4.96 -14.58
C PHE A 43 -23.07 -4.57 -15.83
N ASP A 44 -24.32 -5.03 -15.90
CA ASP A 44 -25.27 -4.70 -16.95
C ASP A 44 -26.72 -4.79 -16.42
N ALA A 45 -27.71 -4.75 -17.31
CA ALA A 45 -29.13 -4.76 -16.94
C ALA A 45 -29.60 -6.08 -16.29
N VAL A 46 -28.90 -7.19 -16.54
CA VAL A 46 -29.29 -8.53 -16.08
C VAL A 46 -28.23 -9.19 -15.19
N THR A 47 -27.00 -8.67 -15.17
CA THR A 47 -25.86 -9.23 -14.45
C THR A 47 -25.39 -8.31 -13.34
N ASN A 48 -25.30 -8.83 -12.12
CA ASN A 48 -24.75 -8.11 -10.97
C ASN A 48 -23.97 -9.03 -10.04
N VAL A 49 -23.14 -8.43 -9.19
CA VAL A 49 -22.52 -9.10 -8.05
C VAL A 49 -23.04 -8.46 -6.77
N THR A 50 -23.59 -9.27 -5.87
CA THR A 50 -24.08 -8.86 -4.57
C THR A 50 -23.12 -9.31 -3.47
N MET A 51 -22.78 -8.39 -2.58
CA MET A 51 -22.00 -8.63 -1.37
C MET A 51 -22.95 -9.10 -0.29
N GLU A 52 -22.81 -10.36 0.11
CA GLU A 52 -23.73 -11.02 1.04
C GLU A 52 -23.03 -11.48 2.31
N LYS A 53 -23.73 -11.39 3.44
CA LYS A 53 -23.37 -12.07 4.68
C LYS A 53 -24.24 -13.32 4.78
N ARG A 54 -23.60 -14.50 4.74
CA ARG A 54 -24.23 -15.82 4.93
C ARG A 54 -23.69 -16.44 6.22
N ASP A 55 -24.27 -17.55 6.68
CA ASP A 55 -23.88 -18.20 7.95
C ASP A 55 -22.39 -18.53 8.03
N SER A 56 -21.79 -18.93 6.91
CA SER A 56 -20.38 -19.31 6.79
C SER A 56 -19.42 -18.15 6.53
N GLY A 57 -19.91 -16.91 6.39
CA GLY A 57 -19.06 -15.73 6.22
C GLY A 57 -19.57 -14.72 5.18
N PHE A 58 -18.64 -13.94 4.64
CA PHE A 58 -18.93 -12.91 3.65
C PHE A 58 -18.66 -13.42 2.24
N TYR A 59 -19.51 -13.04 1.29
CA TYR A 59 -19.50 -13.58 -0.06
C TYR A 59 -19.63 -12.48 -1.10
N GLN A 60 -19.07 -12.74 -2.28
CA GLN A 60 -19.49 -12.11 -3.53
C GLN A 60 -20.30 -13.14 -4.31
N VAL A 61 -21.53 -12.77 -4.67
CA VAL A 61 -22.49 -13.66 -5.31
C VAL A 61 -22.93 -13.04 -6.62
N ALA A 62 -22.66 -13.70 -7.74
CA ALA A 62 -23.07 -13.22 -9.04
C ALA A 62 -24.47 -13.74 -9.38
N TYR A 63 -25.30 -12.83 -9.87
CA TYR A 63 -26.62 -13.10 -10.38
C TYR A 63 -26.70 -12.76 -11.86
N GLN A 64 -27.41 -13.59 -12.63
CA GLN A 64 -27.80 -13.32 -14.01
C GLN A 64 -29.31 -13.56 -14.15
N GLU A 65 -30.05 -12.56 -14.64
CA GLU A 65 -31.51 -12.57 -14.73
C GLU A 65 -32.17 -12.93 -13.37
N GLY A 66 -31.57 -12.45 -12.27
CA GLY A 66 -32.04 -12.70 -10.90
C GLY A 66 -31.72 -14.10 -10.36
N LYS A 67 -31.04 -14.97 -11.11
CA LYS A 67 -30.62 -16.31 -10.65
C LYS A 67 -29.16 -16.31 -10.19
N GLU A 68 -28.87 -16.90 -9.03
CA GLU A 68 -27.50 -17.12 -8.57
C GLU A 68 -26.77 -18.04 -9.58
N ILE A 69 -25.69 -17.54 -10.17
CA ILE A 69 -24.89 -18.30 -11.15
C ILE A 69 -23.54 -18.75 -10.57
N THR A 70 -22.96 -17.95 -9.67
CA THR A 70 -21.74 -18.34 -8.96
C THR A 70 -21.61 -17.56 -7.66
N LYS A 71 -20.86 -18.12 -6.71
CA LYS A 71 -20.53 -17.47 -5.45
C LYS A 71 -19.12 -17.82 -5.04
N ALA A 72 -18.48 -16.88 -4.37
CA ALA A 72 -17.19 -17.11 -3.75
C ALA A 72 -17.13 -16.44 -2.39
N ARG A 73 -16.52 -17.13 -1.43
CA ARG A 73 -16.30 -16.59 -0.10
C ARG A 73 -15.17 -15.56 -0.16
N ILE A 74 -15.33 -14.45 0.55
CA ILE A 74 -14.24 -13.55 0.86
C ILE A 74 -13.43 -14.25 1.95
N ASP A 75 -12.26 -14.80 1.62
CA ASP A 75 -11.40 -15.51 2.59
C ASP A 75 -10.29 -14.62 3.12
N ILE A 76 -9.71 -13.77 2.26
CA ILE A 76 -8.62 -12.87 2.61
C ILE A 76 -8.96 -11.46 2.12
N VAL A 77 -8.75 -10.47 2.98
CA VAL A 77 -8.80 -9.05 2.64
C VAL A 77 -7.39 -8.61 2.25
N VAL A 78 -7.25 -7.90 1.13
CA VAL A 78 -5.99 -7.30 0.67
C VAL A 78 -6.20 -5.81 0.40
N GLY A 79 -5.34 -4.99 0.99
CA GLY A 79 -5.42 -3.54 0.99
C GLY A 79 -5.76 -2.99 2.37
N SER A 80 -5.10 -1.90 2.76
CA SER A 80 -5.22 -1.31 4.10
C SER A 80 -6.51 -0.51 4.34
N GLY A 81 -7.45 -0.51 3.39
CA GLY A 81 -8.66 0.31 3.45
C GLY A 81 -8.44 1.79 3.12
N ARG A 82 -7.20 2.29 3.00
CA ARG A 82 -6.96 3.72 2.66
C ARG A 82 -7.33 4.09 1.23
N LYS A 83 -7.16 3.17 0.29
CA LYS A 83 -7.49 3.35 -1.14
C LYS A 83 -8.59 2.41 -1.58
N GLY A 84 -8.59 1.22 -1.02
CA GLY A 84 -9.63 0.23 -1.19
C GLY A 84 -9.19 -1.09 -0.62
N GLN A 85 -10.08 -2.07 -0.73
CA GLN A 85 -9.85 -3.45 -0.36
C GLN A 85 -10.33 -4.36 -1.48
N SER A 86 -9.43 -5.17 -2.00
CA SER A 86 -9.75 -6.30 -2.86
C SER A 86 -9.79 -7.57 -2.00
N TYR A 87 -10.47 -8.59 -2.50
CA TYR A 87 -10.73 -9.80 -1.73
C TYR A 87 -10.23 -11.01 -2.50
N LEU A 88 -9.71 -11.99 -1.77
CA LEU A 88 -9.26 -13.26 -2.33
C LEU A 88 -10.13 -14.40 -1.85
N HIS A 89 -10.24 -15.42 -2.69
CA HIS A 89 -10.92 -16.67 -2.41
C HIS A 89 -9.99 -17.86 -2.66
N TRP A 90 -10.11 -18.88 -1.83
CA TRP A 90 -9.44 -20.16 -2.05
C TRP A 90 -10.22 -21.03 -3.04
N VAL A 91 -9.54 -21.48 -4.09
CA VAL A 91 -9.99 -22.56 -4.97
C VAL A 91 -9.00 -23.71 -4.78
N ASP A 92 -9.38 -24.68 -3.95
CA ASP A 92 -8.46 -25.70 -3.41
C ASP A 92 -7.26 -25.02 -2.69
N ASN A 93 -6.04 -25.26 -3.17
CA ASN A 93 -4.82 -24.63 -2.66
C ASN A 93 -4.42 -23.36 -3.43
N ARG A 94 -5.23 -22.87 -4.37
CA ARG A 94 -4.93 -21.69 -5.19
C ARG A 94 -5.71 -20.49 -4.70
N LEU A 95 -5.12 -19.31 -4.83
CA LEU A 95 -5.80 -18.04 -4.58
C LEU A 95 -6.26 -17.41 -5.87
N VAL A 96 -7.49 -16.91 -5.86
CA VAL A 96 -8.03 -16.05 -6.92
C VAL A 96 -8.49 -14.72 -6.34
N GLN A 97 -8.39 -13.66 -7.14
CA GLN A 97 -9.01 -12.39 -6.81
C GLN A 97 -10.50 -12.45 -7.12
N LEU A 98 -11.29 -11.77 -6.28
CA LEU A 98 -12.73 -11.59 -6.48
C LEU A 98 -13.04 -10.35 -7.34
N PRO A 99 -14.13 -10.37 -8.13
CA PRO A 99 -14.41 -9.35 -9.13
C PRO A 99 -14.75 -7.97 -8.54
N ILE A 100 -15.18 -7.88 -7.29
CA ILE A 100 -15.55 -6.61 -6.66
C ILE A 100 -14.53 -6.21 -5.60
N THR A 101 -14.24 -4.91 -5.54
CA THR A 101 -13.36 -4.24 -4.56
C THR A 101 -14.19 -3.16 -3.86
N PHE A 102 -13.92 -2.88 -2.58
CA PHE A 102 -14.45 -1.67 -1.96
C PHE A 102 -13.49 -0.50 -2.24
N PHE A 103 -13.96 0.56 -2.90
CA PHE A 103 -13.13 1.72 -3.24
C PHE A 103 -13.42 2.89 -2.30
N THR A 104 -12.56 3.04 -1.28
CA THR A 104 -12.73 3.99 -0.18
C THR A 104 -12.93 5.45 -0.63
N PRO A 105 -12.18 6.01 -1.62
CA PRO A 105 -12.36 7.39 -2.04
C PRO A 105 -13.76 7.72 -2.55
N ALA A 106 -14.47 6.74 -3.12
CA ALA A 106 -15.84 6.91 -3.59
C ALA A 106 -16.88 6.29 -2.63
N ASN A 107 -16.43 5.71 -1.51
CA ASN A 107 -17.26 5.05 -0.50
C ASN A 107 -18.29 4.07 -1.09
N GLN A 108 -17.86 3.26 -2.07
CA GLN A 108 -18.73 2.33 -2.78
C GLN A 108 -17.97 1.08 -3.23
N TRP A 109 -18.74 0.03 -3.52
CA TRP A 109 -18.24 -1.12 -4.27
C TRP A 109 -17.91 -0.73 -5.71
N SER A 110 -16.86 -1.32 -6.25
CA SER A 110 -16.38 -1.06 -7.61
C SER A 110 -15.87 -2.35 -8.24
N ASN A 111 -15.77 -2.35 -9.58
CA ASN A 111 -15.04 -3.41 -10.25
C ASN A 111 -13.59 -3.47 -9.74
N SER A 112 -13.07 -4.68 -9.53
CA SER A 112 -11.71 -4.90 -9.06
C SER A 112 -10.68 -4.40 -10.09
N PRO A 113 -9.54 -3.82 -9.65
CA PRO A 113 -8.51 -3.33 -10.57
C PRO A 113 -8.03 -4.44 -11.52
N GLY A 114 -7.98 -4.16 -12.82
CA GLY A 114 -7.54 -5.09 -13.86
C GLY A 114 -8.59 -6.11 -14.34
N TYR A 115 -9.86 -5.96 -13.93
CA TYR A 115 -10.99 -6.67 -14.52
C TYR A 115 -11.62 -5.85 -15.64
N GLU A 116 -12.19 -6.56 -16.62
CA GLU A 116 -13.05 -5.97 -17.65
C GLU A 116 -14.34 -5.41 -17.02
N PRO A 117 -14.81 -4.21 -17.39
CA PRO A 117 -15.96 -3.57 -16.75
C PRO A 117 -17.30 -4.28 -16.99
N ASN A 118 -17.40 -5.05 -18.08
CA ASN A 118 -18.67 -5.67 -18.52
C ASN A 118 -18.65 -7.20 -18.38
N ARG A 119 -17.73 -7.77 -17.58
CA ARG A 119 -17.62 -9.22 -17.41
C ARG A 119 -17.31 -9.59 -15.97
N VAL A 120 -18.21 -10.38 -15.38
CA VAL A 120 -17.98 -10.99 -14.08
C VAL A 120 -17.01 -12.17 -14.24
N SER A 121 -15.95 -12.19 -13.44
CA SER A 121 -15.01 -13.31 -13.40
C SER A 121 -14.52 -13.61 -11.98
N PHE A 122 -14.44 -14.90 -11.64
CA PHE A 122 -13.96 -15.41 -10.35
C PHE A 122 -12.69 -16.24 -10.48
N ASN A 123 -12.00 -16.18 -11.63
CA ASN A 123 -10.89 -17.08 -11.95
C ASN A 123 -9.53 -16.38 -12.13
N ARG A 124 -9.40 -15.11 -11.75
CA ARG A 124 -8.13 -14.38 -11.88
C ARG A 124 -7.15 -14.89 -10.82
N PRO A 125 -6.06 -15.58 -11.20
CA PRO A 125 -5.15 -16.16 -10.22
C PRO A 125 -4.33 -15.08 -9.51
N ILE A 126 -4.07 -15.32 -8.22
CA ILE A 126 -3.09 -14.59 -7.43
C ILE A 126 -1.83 -15.42 -7.32
N THR A 127 -0.69 -14.79 -7.59
CA THR A 127 0.62 -15.41 -7.43
C THR A 127 1.34 -14.84 -6.21
N SER A 128 2.35 -15.55 -5.75
CA SER A 128 3.32 -15.14 -4.74
C SER A 128 3.91 -13.78 -5.02
N ARG A 129 3.99 -13.34 -6.29
CA ARG A 129 4.50 -12.00 -6.60
C ARG A 129 3.57 -10.89 -6.11
N CYS A 130 2.25 -11.10 -6.16
CA CYS A 130 1.29 -10.18 -5.56
C CYS A 130 1.40 -10.24 -4.02
N LEU A 131 1.43 -11.45 -3.47
CA LEU A 131 1.47 -11.68 -2.03
C LEU A 131 2.75 -11.16 -1.39
N GLU A 132 3.87 -11.19 -2.10
CA GLU A 132 5.17 -10.72 -1.62
C GLU A 132 5.15 -9.23 -1.24
N CYS A 133 4.32 -8.42 -1.90
CA CYS A 133 4.15 -7.01 -1.52
C CYS A 133 3.02 -6.78 -0.50
N HIS A 134 2.12 -7.75 -0.35
CA HIS A 134 0.87 -7.64 0.41
C HIS A 134 0.79 -8.59 1.61
N SER A 135 1.90 -9.20 1.99
CA SER A 135 1.99 -10.11 3.13
C SER A 135 3.46 -10.25 3.56
N THR A 136 3.67 -10.96 4.66
CA THR A 136 5.01 -11.26 5.17
C THR A 136 5.49 -12.56 4.56
N TYR A 137 4.62 -13.57 4.51
CA TYR A 137 4.97 -14.89 3.97
C TYR A 137 3.76 -15.71 3.54
N PHE A 138 3.90 -16.43 2.43
CA PHE A 138 3.03 -17.53 2.02
C PHE A 138 3.92 -18.68 1.53
N GLU A 139 3.76 -19.87 2.10
CA GLU A 139 4.47 -21.06 1.61
C GLU A 139 3.85 -21.54 0.29
N THR A 140 4.63 -21.52 -0.79
CA THR A 140 4.27 -22.16 -2.06
C THR A 140 4.59 -23.65 -1.98
N ILE A 141 3.59 -24.51 -2.18
CA ILE A 141 3.72 -25.97 -2.09
C ILE A 141 3.83 -26.66 -3.46
N ALA A 142 3.27 -26.04 -4.50
CA ALA A 142 3.36 -26.53 -5.86
C ALA A 142 3.22 -25.40 -6.88
N VAL A 143 3.73 -25.63 -8.08
CA VAL A 143 3.47 -24.79 -9.26
C VAL A 143 3.03 -25.71 -10.38
N THR A 144 1.82 -25.50 -10.86
CA THR A 144 1.25 -26.28 -11.98
C THR A 144 2.03 -26.03 -13.28
N SER A 145 1.84 -26.90 -14.27
CA SER A 145 2.42 -26.71 -15.62
C SER A 145 1.99 -25.41 -16.30
N MET A 146 0.83 -24.85 -15.93
CA MET A 146 0.33 -23.56 -16.41
C MET A 146 0.86 -22.36 -15.61
N GLY A 147 1.79 -22.58 -14.67
CA GLY A 147 2.38 -21.52 -13.85
C GLY A 147 1.46 -21.01 -12.73
N LEU A 148 0.35 -21.69 -12.44
CA LEU A 148 -0.48 -21.40 -11.27
C LEU A 148 0.19 -21.93 -10.01
N GLU A 149 0.28 -21.10 -8.99
CA GLU A 149 0.92 -21.43 -7.72
C GLU A 149 -0.14 -21.91 -6.70
N GLU A 150 0.22 -22.95 -5.96
CA GLU A 150 -0.55 -23.47 -4.83
C GLU A 150 0.15 -23.13 -3.51
N PHE A 151 -0.64 -22.82 -2.48
CA PHE A 151 -0.15 -22.36 -1.19
C PHE A 151 -0.66 -23.23 -0.05
N ASN A 152 0.14 -23.35 1.00
CA ASN A 152 -0.27 -24.00 2.23
C ASN A 152 -1.16 -23.08 3.06
N HIS A 153 -2.39 -23.52 3.34
CA HIS A 153 -3.37 -22.78 4.13
C HIS A 153 -2.90 -22.44 5.55
N ASN A 154 -1.99 -23.24 6.11
CA ASN A 154 -1.54 -23.13 7.50
C ASN A 154 -0.17 -22.43 7.65
N LYS A 155 0.48 -22.06 6.56
CA LYS A 155 1.82 -21.43 6.56
C LYS A 155 1.76 -20.06 5.91
N ILE A 156 0.96 -19.20 6.54
CA ILE A 156 0.68 -17.84 6.10
C ILE A 156 1.01 -16.87 7.23
N ILE A 157 1.75 -15.82 6.89
CA ILE A 157 1.93 -14.64 7.74
C ILE A 157 1.39 -13.45 6.96
N TYR A 158 0.18 -13.03 7.32
CA TYR A 158 -0.49 -11.86 6.77
C TYR A 158 0.26 -10.57 7.13
N ALA A 159 -0.24 -9.44 6.62
CA ALA A 159 0.31 -8.12 6.83
C ALA A 159 1.74 -7.95 6.27
N VAL A 160 2.20 -6.72 6.09
CA VAL A 160 3.64 -6.45 6.06
C VAL A 160 4.03 -6.23 7.52
N ASP A 161 4.42 -7.31 8.19
CA ASP A 161 4.72 -7.37 9.62
C ASP A 161 6.24 -7.28 9.88
N CYS A 162 6.64 -7.41 11.14
CA CYS A 162 7.98 -7.22 11.66
C CYS A 162 9.03 -7.96 10.82
N GLU A 163 8.83 -9.26 10.59
CA GLU A 163 9.79 -10.12 9.90
C GLU A 163 9.99 -9.73 8.43
N ARG A 164 9.03 -9.02 7.83
CA ARG A 164 9.17 -8.54 6.46
C ARG A 164 10.29 -7.52 6.31
N CYS A 165 10.53 -6.72 7.35
CA CYS A 165 11.56 -5.69 7.39
C CYS A 165 12.77 -6.10 8.23
N HIS A 166 12.59 -6.95 9.22
CA HIS A 166 13.61 -7.31 10.22
C HIS A 166 14.21 -8.72 10.00
N GLY A 167 13.67 -9.48 9.04
CA GLY A 167 14.06 -10.86 8.76
C GLY A 167 13.38 -11.86 9.69
N PRO A 168 13.55 -13.18 9.43
CA PRO A 168 12.97 -14.24 10.27
C PRO A 168 13.42 -14.11 11.73
N ALA A 169 12.48 -14.17 12.67
CA ALA A 169 12.72 -13.86 14.07
C ALA A 169 12.85 -15.10 14.98
N ALA A 170 12.80 -16.31 14.43
CA ALA A 170 12.83 -17.55 15.25
C ALA A 170 14.05 -17.63 16.18
N ALA A 171 15.26 -17.40 15.65
CA ALA A 171 16.49 -17.40 16.44
C ALA A 171 16.52 -16.24 17.47
N HIS A 172 15.96 -15.09 17.11
CA HIS A 172 15.79 -13.97 18.03
C HIS A 172 14.89 -14.34 19.22
N VAL A 173 13.70 -14.90 18.95
CA VAL A 173 12.74 -15.30 19.98
C VAL A 173 13.32 -16.38 20.87
N GLU A 174 13.96 -17.40 20.29
CA GLU A 174 14.60 -18.48 21.05
C GLU A 174 15.65 -17.93 22.02
N PHE A 175 16.57 -17.09 21.51
CA PHE A 175 17.62 -16.51 22.34
C PHE A 175 17.05 -15.61 23.43
N GLN A 176 16.14 -14.68 23.10
CA GLN A 176 15.62 -13.72 24.09
C GLN A 176 14.71 -14.37 25.12
N THR A 177 14.02 -15.46 24.78
CA THR A 177 13.23 -16.24 25.75
C THR A 177 14.13 -16.92 26.77
N LYS A 178 15.30 -17.42 26.33
CA LYS A 178 16.30 -18.05 27.21
C LYS A 178 17.13 -17.05 28.01
N ASN A 179 17.24 -15.80 27.57
CA ASN A 179 18.10 -14.77 28.16
C ASN A 179 17.32 -13.44 28.41
N PRO A 180 16.29 -13.42 29.28
CA PRO A 180 15.36 -12.29 29.44
C PRO A 180 15.99 -10.99 29.99
N GLU A 181 17.18 -11.06 30.57
CA GLU A 181 18.01 -9.95 31.03
C GLU A 181 18.81 -9.29 29.91
N VAL A 182 19.09 -9.99 28.81
CA VAL A 182 19.79 -9.42 27.65
C VAL A 182 18.87 -8.44 26.95
N LYS A 183 19.20 -7.16 27.06
CA LYS A 183 18.44 -6.08 26.43
C LYS A 183 18.76 -5.95 24.94
N GLU A 184 19.96 -6.26 24.50
CA GLU A 184 20.27 -6.15 23.08
C GLU A 184 19.44 -7.13 22.25
N ALA A 185 18.80 -6.67 21.18
CA ALA A 185 18.05 -7.53 20.27
C ALA A 185 19.02 -8.38 19.42
N LYS A 186 19.31 -9.60 19.87
CA LYS A 186 20.18 -10.55 19.15
C LYS A 186 19.44 -11.24 18.00
N PHE A 187 20.18 -11.60 16.95
CA PHE A 187 19.67 -12.37 15.80
C PHE A 187 18.46 -11.76 15.07
N ILE A 188 18.33 -10.44 15.12
CA ILE A 188 17.31 -9.71 14.37
C ILE A 188 17.97 -8.50 13.72
N VAL A 189 17.62 -8.22 12.46
CA VAL A 189 18.24 -7.12 11.73
C VAL A 189 17.61 -5.81 12.16
N ASN A 190 18.41 -4.75 12.28
CA ASN A 190 17.92 -3.39 12.42
C ASN A 190 18.13 -2.65 11.08
N PRO A 191 17.08 -2.41 10.28
CA PRO A 191 17.18 -1.72 9.00
C PRO A 191 17.84 -0.33 9.09
N GLY A 192 17.69 0.37 10.21
CA GLY A 192 18.30 1.69 10.43
C GLY A 192 19.83 1.66 10.56
N LYS A 193 20.44 0.48 10.66
CA LYS A 193 21.91 0.29 10.67
C LYS A 193 22.47 -0.20 9.34
N LEU A 194 21.60 -0.44 8.35
CA LEU A 194 22.04 -0.90 7.03
C LEU A 194 22.72 0.23 6.25
N ALA A 195 23.64 -0.16 5.36
CA ALA A 195 24.10 0.75 4.31
C ALA A 195 22.91 1.24 3.48
N ARG A 196 23.02 2.47 2.97
CA ARG A 196 21.94 3.15 2.23
C ARG A 196 21.34 2.26 1.15
N GLU A 197 22.17 1.62 0.36
CA GLU A 197 21.77 0.77 -0.76
C GLU A 197 20.96 -0.44 -0.28
N ARG A 198 21.34 -1.04 0.85
CA ARG A 198 20.62 -2.20 1.43
C ARG A 198 19.28 -1.80 2.02
N LEU A 199 19.20 -0.62 2.63
CA LEU A 199 17.93 -0.07 3.11
C LEU A 199 16.99 0.26 1.95
N LEU A 200 17.51 0.84 0.88
CA LEU A 200 16.71 1.12 -0.32
C LEU A 200 16.25 -0.17 -1.00
N ASP A 201 17.11 -1.18 -1.09
CA ASP A 201 16.76 -2.52 -1.61
C ASP A 201 15.59 -3.14 -0.85
N LEU A 202 15.60 -3.06 0.50
CA LEU A 202 14.47 -3.53 1.32
C LEU A 202 13.15 -2.85 0.91
N CYS A 203 13.15 -1.53 0.75
CA CYS A 203 11.93 -0.81 0.36
C CYS A 203 11.54 -1.09 -1.11
N ALA A 204 12.53 -1.21 -1.99
CA ALA A 204 12.36 -1.42 -3.43
C ALA A 204 11.65 -2.74 -3.75
N LEU A 205 11.75 -3.73 -2.86
CA LEU A 205 11.06 -5.02 -2.98
C LEU A 205 9.58 -4.88 -3.32
N CYS A 206 8.94 -3.84 -2.77
CA CYS A 206 7.53 -3.51 -3.00
C CYS A 206 7.34 -2.14 -3.67
N HIS A 207 8.25 -1.19 -3.41
CA HIS A 207 8.14 0.22 -3.82
C HIS A 207 9.13 0.62 -4.93
N GLY A 208 9.72 -0.35 -5.63
CA GLY A 208 10.73 -0.16 -6.68
C GLY A 208 10.18 -0.14 -8.11
N GLY A 209 8.88 -0.33 -8.28
CA GLY A 209 8.21 -0.39 -9.58
C GLY A 209 8.03 -1.80 -10.12
N ALA A 210 7.60 -1.89 -11.39
CA ALA A 210 7.40 -3.16 -12.06
C ALA A 210 8.73 -3.92 -12.20
N SER A 211 8.69 -5.22 -11.89
CA SER A 211 9.88 -6.07 -11.85
C SER A 211 9.56 -7.50 -12.28
N ARG A 212 10.56 -8.19 -12.82
CA ARG A 212 10.54 -9.64 -13.07
C ARG A 212 11.31 -10.40 -11.99
N LYS A 213 10.78 -11.55 -11.57
CA LYS A 213 11.44 -12.48 -10.64
C LYS A 213 12.65 -13.15 -11.30
N ILE A 214 13.80 -13.12 -10.63
CA ILE A 214 15.00 -13.96 -10.91
C ILE A 214 14.94 -15.20 -10.03
N LYS A 215 14.62 -15.01 -8.74
CA LYS A 215 14.41 -16.08 -7.77
C LYS A 215 12.93 -16.14 -7.37
N PRO A 216 12.47 -17.28 -6.82
CA PRO A 216 11.13 -17.37 -6.24
C PRO A 216 10.85 -16.26 -5.22
N SER A 217 9.59 -15.85 -5.15
CA SER A 217 9.13 -14.89 -4.15
C SER A 217 9.38 -15.38 -2.73
N PHE A 218 9.48 -14.45 -1.79
CA PHE A 218 9.76 -14.68 -0.37
C PHE A 218 11.17 -15.22 -0.07
N GLN A 219 12.09 -15.21 -1.03
CA GLN A 219 13.50 -15.57 -0.79
C GLN A 219 14.40 -14.38 -0.46
N PHE A 220 14.02 -13.15 -0.83
CA PHE A 220 14.78 -11.96 -0.45
C PHE A 220 14.70 -11.75 1.07
N GLN A 221 15.85 -11.55 1.72
CA GLN A 221 15.93 -11.19 3.13
C GLN A 221 16.53 -9.80 3.30
N VAL A 222 16.19 -9.14 4.41
CA VAL A 222 16.75 -7.83 4.73
C VAL A 222 18.28 -7.90 4.83
N GLY A 223 18.96 -7.00 4.11
CA GLY A 223 20.41 -6.99 3.97
C GLY A 223 20.92 -7.54 2.64
N ASP A 224 20.08 -8.27 1.90
CA ASP A 224 20.42 -8.78 0.58
C ASP A 224 20.56 -7.69 -0.50
N THR A 225 21.18 -8.06 -1.62
CA THR A 225 21.13 -7.30 -2.88
C THR A 225 19.89 -7.65 -3.66
N ILE A 226 18.96 -6.71 -3.84
CA ILE A 226 17.69 -6.98 -4.52
C ILE A 226 17.87 -7.40 -5.99
N SER A 227 18.93 -6.92 -6.66
CA SER A 227 19.22 -7.28 -8.06
C SER A 227 19.55 -8.76 -8.26
N ASN A 228 19.82 -9.51 -7.18
CA ASN A 228 19.99 -10.97 -7.23
C ASN A 228 18.65 -11.72 -7.21
N TYR A 229 17.55 -11.02 -6.96
CA TYR A 229 16.20 -11.59 -6.79
C TYR A 229 15.21 -11.03 -7.80
N LEU A 230 15.35 -9.76 -8.19
CA LEU A 230 14.46 -9.06 -9.10
C LEU A 230 15.24 -8.29 -10.17
N THR A 231 14.71 -8.29 -11.38
CA THR A 231 15.10 -7.33 -12.43
C THR A 231 14.00 -6.29 -12.55
N PHE A 232 14.28 -5.06 -12.12
CA PHE A 232 13.36 -3.94 -12.33
C PHE A 232 13.32 -3.56 -13.80
N ASN A 233 12.14 -3.18 -14.29
CA ASN A 233 12.02 -2.61 -15.62
C ASN A 233 12.88 -1.32 -15.69
N PRO A 234 13.53 -1.05 -16.84
CA PRO A 234 14.22 0.22 -17.03
C PRO A 234 13.30 1.38 -16.67
N THR A 235 13.81 2.31 -15.85
CA THR A 235 13.02 3.47 -15.47
C THR A 235 12.70 4.29 -16.72
N ASP A 236 11.42 4.54 -16.97
CA ASP A 236 10.99 5.33 -18.12
C ASP A 236 11.72 6.69 -18.12
N PRO A 237 12.31 7.11 -19.25
CA PRO A 237 12.97 8.42 -19.33
C PRO A 237 11.99 9.57 -19.10
N ASN A 238 10.71 9.39 -19.44
CA ASN A 238 9.65 10.33 -19.16
C ASN A 238 9.05 10.05 -17.77
N ILE A 239 9.31 10.95 -16.83
CA ILE A 239 8.81 10.87 -15.45
C ILE A 239 7.28 10.78 -15.40
N ALA A 240 6.57 11.39 -16.36
CA ALA A 240 5.11 11.36 -16.40
C ALA A 240 4.54 9.95 -16.61
N ASN A 241 5.33 9.02 -17.16
CA ASN A 241 4.92 7.63 -17.38
C ASN A 241 5.16 6.74 -16.15
N ILE A 242 5.95 7.21 -15.19
CA ILE A 242 6.27 6.46 -13.98
C ILE A 242 5.07 6.53 -13.03
N ASP A 243 4.46 5.39 -12.74
CA ASP A 243 3.31 5.31 -11.84
C ASP A 243 3.67 5.73 -10.40
N VAL A 244 2.76 6.45 -9.74
CA VAL A 244 2.85 6.79 -8.33
C VAL A 244 2.49 5.63 -7.39
N HIS A 245 1.89 4.56 -7.91
CA HIS A 245 1.67 3.30 -7.20
C HIS A 245 2.89 2.39 -7.34
N GLY A 246 3.36 1.84 -6.21
CA GLY A 246 4.41 0.81 -6.18
C GLY A 246 5.79 1.21 -6.73
N ASN A 247 6.01 2.45 -7.16
CA ASN A 247 7.27 2.91 -7.75
C ASN A 247 7.83 4.20 -7.12
N GLN A 248 7.72 4.29 -5.79
CA GLN A 248 8.18 5.45 -5.03
C GLN A 248 9.69 5.63 -5.13
N LEU A 249 10.47 4.55 -5.19
CA LEU A 249 11.92 4.65 -5.37
C LEU A 249 12.29 5.13 -6.77
N GLY A 250 11.63 4.65 -7.83
CA GLY A 250 11.87 5.13 -9.19
C GLY A 250 11.63 6.63 -9.31
N LEU A 251 10.52 7.13 -8.75
CA LEU A 251 10.24 8.57 -8.70
C LEU A 251 11.22 9.36 -7.81
N LEU A 252 11.50 8.85 -6.61
CA LEU A 252 12.42 9.49 -5.67
C LEU A 252 13.83 9.63 -6.24
N SER A 253 14.29 8.62 -6.99
CA SER A 253 15.62 8.61 -7.61
C SER A 253 15.86 9.74 -8.61
N ARG A 254 14.79 10.37 -9.11
CA ARG A 254 14.86 11.54 -10.00
C ARG A 254 14.95 12.87 -9.24
N SER A 255 14.73 12.87 -7.93
CA SER A 255 14.68 14.08 -7.12
C SER A 255 16.09 14.56 -6.74
N LYS A 256 16.32 15.88 -6.75
CA LYS A 256 17.63 16.46 -6.40
C LYS A 256 18.09 16.08 -4.98
N CYS A 257 17.17 16.00 -4.03
CA CYS A 257 17.47 15.58 -2.66
C CYS A 257 18.01 14.14 -2.59
N PHE A 258 17.64 13.28 -3.54
CA PHE A 258 18.13 11.90 -3.63
C PHE A 258 19.44 11.78 -4.41
N THR A 259 19.61 12.56 -5.48
CA THR A 259 20.82 12.46 -6.31
C THR A 259 22.02 13.19 -5.74
N VAL A 260 21.80 14.25 -4.97
CA VAL A 260 22.86 15.05 -4.33
C VAL A 260 23.00 14.70 -2.85
N GLY A 261 21.89 14.35 -2.19
CA GLY A 261 21.87 14.01 -0.77
C GLY A 261 21.95 12.51 -0.50
N ASN A 262 22.17 12.15 0.76
CA ASN A 262 22.22 10.76 1.21
C ASN A 262 20.86 10.28 1.78
N VAL A 263 19.74 10.76 1.22
CA VAL A 263 18.41 10.46 1.76
C VAL A 263 17.93 9.05 1.40
N THR A 264 17.11 8.50 2.29
CA THR A 264 16.44 7.19 2.20
C THR A 264 14.99 7.34 2.63
N CYS A 265 14.21 6.26 2.51
CA CYS A 265 12.79 6.27 2.87
C CYS A 265 12.56 6.63 4.35
N ILE A 266 13.41 6.16 5.27
CA ILE A 266 13.23 6.33 6.72
C ILE A 266 13.64 7.72 7.22
N ASN A 267 14.29 8.55 6.40
CA ASN A 267 14.47 9.96 6.72
C ASN A 267 13.13 10.71 6.69
N CYS A 268 12.19 10.24 5.87
CA CYS A 268 10.89 10.88 5.65
C CYS A 268 9.71 10.11 6.25
N HIS A 269 9.85 8.81 6.53
CA HIS A 269 8.77 7.95 6.99
C HIS A 269 9.14 7.17 8.24
N ASN A 270 8.22 7.09 9.20
CA ASN A 270 8.33 6.13 10.29
C ASN A 270 7.40 4.94 10.02
N THR A 271 7.99 3.77 9.75
CA THR A 271 7.25 2.54 9.41
C THR A 271 6.50 1.93 10.59
N HIS A 272 6.78 2.37 11.82
CA HIS A 272 6.12 1.90 13.03
C HIS A 272 4.98 2.80 13.50
N GLU A 273 4.73 3.92 12.81
CA GLU A 273 3.72 4.90 13.20
C GLU A 273 2.68 5.08 12.10
N ASN A 274 1.40 5.25 12.49
CA ASN A 274 0.39 5.68 11.54
C ASN A 274 0.50 7.19 11.31
N GLU A 275 1.00 7.56 10.13
CA GLU A 275 1.22 8.96 9.73
C GLU A 275 0.19 9.45 8.70
N ASN A 276 -0.89 8.70 8.49
CA ASN A 276 -1.92 9.06 7.55
C ASN A 276 -2.54 10.43 7.90
N GLY A 277 -2.42 11.40 7.00
CA GLY A 277 -2.99 12.74 7.18
C GLY A 277 -2.16 13.67 8.06
N LYS A 278 -1.03 13.23 8.62
CA LYS A 278 -0.16 14.07 9.45
C LYS A 278 0.76 14.93 8.60
N ILE A 279 0.20 15.93 7.91
CA ILE A 279 0.92 16.79 6.96
C ILE A 279 2.13 17.47 7.61
N GLN A 280 1.96 18.05 8.80
CA GLN A 280 3.02 18.75 9.54
C GLN A 280 4.25 17.87 9.77
N VAL A 281 4.06 16.61 10.15
CA VAL A 281 5.15 15.66 10.43
C VAL A 281 6.07 15.50 9.22
N PHE A 282 5.52 15.49 8.02
CA PHE A 282 6.33 15.41 6.79
C PHE A 282 7.07 16.73 6.52
N SER A 283 6.42 17.87 6.74
CA SER A 283 7.05 19.18 6.59
C SER A 283 8.22 19.35 7.57
N ASP A 284 8.08 18.91 8.83
CA ASP A 284 9.14 18.95 9.84
C ASP A 284 10.38 18.14 9.40
N ARG A 285 10.16 17.00 8.74
CA ARG A 285 11.24 16.17 8.16
C ARG A 285 11.91 16.81 6.96
N CYS A 286 11.17 17.56 6.13
CA CYS A 286 11.79 18.38 5.10
C CYS A 286 12.67 19.47 5.76
N MET A 287 12.15 20.10 6.82
CA MET A 287 12.83 21.19 7.51
C MET A 287 14.08 20.75 8.28
N SER A 288 14.29 19.47 8.56
CA SER A 288 15.55 18.99 9.15
C SER A 288 16.77 19.21 8.24
N CYS A 289 16.56 19.39 6.92
CA CYS A 289 17.60 19.73 5.95
C CYS A 289 17.35 21.06 5.25
N HIS A 290 16.11 21.56 5.24
CA HIS A 290 15.72 22.79 4.54
C HIS A 290 15.48 23.99 5.48
N SER A 291 15.89 23.92 6.75
CA SER A 291 15.75 25.01 7.73
C SER A 291 16.56 26.24 7.36
N GLU A 292 17.83 26.06 7.02
CA GLU A 292 18.72 27.16 6.66
C GLU A 292 18.36 27.77 5.31
N GLY A 293 18.04 29.06 5.30
CA GLY A 293 17.72 29.79 4.07
C GLY A 293 16.35 29.45 3.47
N HIS A 294 15.46 28.75 4.17
CA HIS A 294 14.10 28.43 3.67
C HIS A 294 13.39 29.66 3.11
N SER A 295 13.38 30.76 3.87
CA SER A 295 12.72 32.01 3.49
C SER A 295 13.31 32.63 2.22
N LYS A 296 14.58 32.37 1.91
CA LYS A 296 15.27 32.82 0.70
C LYS A 296 15.02 31.88 -0.49
N SER A 297 14.98 30.57 -0.25
CA SER A 297 14.79 29.55 -1.30
C SER A 297 13.33 29.37 -1.70
N CYS A 298 12.41 29.49 -0.74
CA CYS A 298 10.98 29.38 -0.97
C CYS A 298 10.39 30.77 -1.21
N LYS A 299 10.32 31.16 -2.48
CA LYS A 299 9.72 32.44 -2.94
C LYS A 299 8.27 32.63 -2.45
N MET A 300 7.59 31.55 -2.11
CA MET A 300 6.22 31.56 -1.62
C MET A 300 6.09 31.99 -0.16
N THR A 301 7.19 32.03 0.60
CA THR A 301 7.19 32.50 1.99
C THR A 301 6.68 33.94 2.11
N THR A 302 6.96 34.80 1.13
CA THR A 302 6.45 36.19 1.12
C THR A 302 4.96 36.28 0.84
N THR A 303 4.38 35.27 0.17
CA THR A 303 2.97 35.25 -0.23
C THR A 303 2.08 34.54 0.79
N ILE A 304 2.55 33.43 1.35
CA ILE A 304 1.79 32.55 2.28
C ILE A 304 2.21 32.79 3.74
N GLY A 305 3.31 33.50 3.96
CA GLY A 305 3.87 33.69 5.30
C GLY A 305 4.45 32.41 5.89
N PRO A 306 4.68 32.38 7.22
CA PRO A 306 5.33 31.25 7.89
C PRO A 306 4.51 29.96 7.84
N ALA A 307 3.20 30.03 7.58
CA ALA A 307 2.33 28.85 7.46
C ALA A 307 2.77 27.88 6.35
N ILE A 308 3.57 28.34 5.39
CA ILE A 308 4.11 27.49 4.32
C ILE A 308 4.98 26.33 4.84
N THR A 309 5.65 26.52 5.98
CA THR A 309 6.50 25.50 6.59
C THR A 309 5.68 24.36 7.20
N GLN A 310 4.35 24.51 7.27
CA GLN A 310 3.45 23.50 7.80
C GLN A 310 3.02 22.48 6.73
N ASN A 311 3.13 22.83 5.44
CA ASN A 311 2.74 21.95 4.34
C ASN A 311 3.60 22.14 3.09
N CYS A 312 4.68 21.36 3.00
CA CYS A 312 5.51 21.31 1.80
C CYS A 312 4.94 20.36 0.74
N ILE A 313 4.28 19.29 1.17
CA ILE A 313 3.98 18.12 0.34
C ILE A 313 2.85 18.34 -0.67
N ASP A 314 1.95 19.31 -0.47
CA ASP A 314 0.93 19.60 -1.50
C ASP A 314 1.50 20.29 -2.74
N CYS A 315 2.58 21.05 -2.58
CA CYS A 315 3.27 21.70 -3.70
C CYS A 315 4.41 20.84 -4.26
N HIS A 316 5.16 20.16 -3.39
CA HIS A 316 6.38 19.45 -3.79
C HIS A 316 6.18 17.94 -4.04
N MET A 317 5.07 17.38 -3.55
CA MET A 317 4.69 15.97 -3.71
C MET A 317 3.19 15.86 -3.98
N PRO A 318 2.66 16.56 -5.00
CA PRO A 318 1.23 16.59 -5.26
C PRO A 318 0.68 15.19 -5.53
N LYS A 319 -0.62 15.03 -5.27
CA LYS A 319 -1.32 13.80 -5.64
C LYS A 319 -1.42 13.71 -7.16
N GLN A 320 -1.03 12.57 -7.72
CA GLN A 320 -1.19 12.22 -9.13
C GLN A 320 -2.06 10.97 -9.26
N GLN A 321 -2.60 10.76 -10.46
CA GLN A 321 -3.37 9.57 -10.80
C GLN A 321 -2.43 8.38 -10.97
N SER A 322 -2.81 7.24 -10.39
CA SER A 322 -2.15 5.98 -10.70
C SER A 322 -2.63 5.45 -12.05
N HIS A 323 -1.71 4.84 -12.80
CA HIS A 323 -2.02 4.18 -14.07
C HIS A 323 -2.39 2.70 -13.87
N ALA A 324 -1.89 2.07 -12.81
CA ALA A 324 -2.12 0.68 -12.46
C ALA A 324 -3.33 0.47 -11.54
N VAL A 325 -3.67 1.47 -10.69
CA VAL A 325 -4.81 1.38 -9.78
C VAL A 325 -5.91 2.33 -10.24
N ALA A 326 -6.78 1.80 -11.09
CA ALA A 326 -8.02 2.44 -11.51
C ALA A 326 -9.17 1.44 -11.47
N VAL A 327 -10.36 1.91 -11.08
CA VAL A 327 -11.56 1.08 -10.90
C VAL A 327 -12.74 1.65 -11.65
N TYR A 328 -13.67 0.81 -12.06
CA TYR A 328 -14.94 1.25 -12.60
C TYR A 328 -15.96 1.36 -11.46
N LEU A 329 -16.47 2.58 -11.25
CA LEU A 329 -17.54 2.85 -10.29
C LEU A 329 -18.89 2.41 -10.86
N GLN A 330 -19.90 2.28 -10.00
CA GLN A 330 -21.24 1.86 -10.42
C GLN A 330 -21.77 2.74 -11.56
N GLY A 331 -22.08 2.14 -12.71
CA GLY A 331 -22.61 2.83 -13.90
C GLY A 331 -21.60 3.69 -14.67
N ALA A 332 -20.32 3.66 -14.29
CA ALA A 332 -19.28 4.42 -14.97
C ALA A 332 -18.61 3.60 -16.09
N ASN A 333 -18.47 4.20 -17.28
CA ASN A 333 -17.78 3.60 -18.42
C ASN A 333 -16.31 4.04 -18.55
N VAL A 334 -15.86 4.93 -17.66
CA VAL A 334 -14.49 5.44 -17.60
C VAL A 334 -13.92 5.09 -16.23
N PRO A 335 -12.69 4.52 -16.16
CA PRO A 335 -12.12 4.13 -14.89
C PRO A 335 -11.74 5.36 -14.07
N THR A 336 -12.01 5.29 -12.76
CA THR A 336 -11.59 6.28 -11.77
C THR A 336 -10.24 5.88 -11.17
N PRO A 337 -9.16 6.64 -11.41
CA PRO A 337 -7.85 6.32 -10.87
C PRO A 337 -7.74 6.66 -9.38
N ALA A 338 -7.01 5.84 -8.64
CA ALA A 338 -6.61 6.17 -7.29
C ALA A 338 -5.55 7.28 -7.30
N LEU A 339 -5.71 8.26 -6.41
CA LEU A 339 -4.76 9.37 -6.26
C LEU A 339 -3.70 9.07 -5.21
N MET A 340 -2.42 9.22 -5.55
CA MET A 340 -1.29 8.97 -4.64
C MET A 340 -0.25 10.09 -4.78
N ARG A 341 0.49 10.40 -3.71
CA ARG A 341 1.52 11.43 -3.77
C ARG A 341 2.70 10.95 -4.60
N THR A 342 3.12 11.77 -5.54
CA THR A 342 4.37 11.54 -6.24
C THR A 342 5.54 11.63 -5.28
N HIS A 343 6.54 10.78 -5.49
CA HIS A 343 7.81 10.85 -4.78
C HIS A 343 8.89 11.54 -5.62
N TYR A 344 8.52 12.12 -6.77
CA TYR A 344 9.40 13.02 -7.49
C TYR A 344 9.30 14.41 -6.85
N ILE A 345 10.21 14.68 -5.91
CA ILE A 345 10.21 15.88 -5.09
C ILE A 345 10.83 17.02 -5.90
N THR A 346 9.98 17.92 -6.38
CA THR A 346 10.38 19.09 -7.18
C THR A 346 9.37 20.22 -7.03
N ILE A 347 9.54 21.31 -7.77
CA ILE A 347 8.55 22.40 -7.81
C ILE A 347 7.55 22.10 -8.93
N TYR A 348 6.25 22.13 -8.61
CA TYR A 348 5.16 21.91 -9.57
C TYR A 348 4.36 23.21 -9.78
N PRO A 349 4.74 24.09 -10.73
CA PRO A 349 4.13 25.43 -10.83
C PRO A 349 2.61 25.42 -11.02
N LYS A 350 2.09 24.46 -11.79
CA LYS A 350 0.64 24.31 -12.01
C LYS A 350 -0.09 23.91 -10.74
N GLU A 351 0.45 22.96 -9.97
CA GLU A 351 -0.15 22.51 -8.71
C GLU A 351 -0.02 23.57 -7.61
N THR A 352 1.12 24.27 -7.54
CA THR A 352 1.29 25.41 -6.62
C THR A 352 0.23 26.49 -6.87
N LYS A 353 -0.08 26.81 -8.14
CA LYS A 353 -1.15 27.76 -8.47
C LYS A 353 -2.53 27.28 -7.99
N LYS A 354 -2.82 25.98 -8.12
CA LYS A 354 -4.09 25.41 -7.63
C LYS A 354 -4.19 25.50 -6.11
N VAL A 355 -3.16 25.08 -5.38
CA VAL A 355 -3.13 25.17 -3.91
C VAL A 355 -3.33 26.62 -3.44
N LEU A 356 -2.68 27.58 -4.10
CA LEU A 356 -2.87 29.01 -3.80
C LEU A 356 -4.30 29.50 -4.03
N ALA A 357 -4.95 29.02 -5.09
CA ALA A 357 -6.35 29.36 -5.35
C ALA A 357 -7.26 28.80 -4.25
N GLU A 358 -7.02 27.56 -3.81
CA GLU A 358 -7.77 26.91 -2.73
C GLU A 358 -7.57 27.59 -1.36
N MET A 359 -6.38 28.13 -1.10
CA MET A 359 -6.10 28.91 0.10
C MET A 359 -6.90 30.22 0.14
N LYS A 360 -7.03 30.90 -1.01
CA LYS A 360 -7.78 32.16 -1.12
C LYS A 360 -9.28 31.98 -0.93
N THR A 361 -9.83 30.81 -1.26
CA THR A 361 -11.26 30.50 -1.13
C THR A 361 -11.63 29.89 0.23
N GLY A 362 -10.69 29.77 1.18
CA GLY A 362 -10.92 29.16 2.50
C GLY A 362 -11.09 27.64 2.49
N SER A 363 -11.03 26.99 1.32
CA SER A 363 -11.24 25.55 1.13
C SER A 363 -10.13 24.67 1.75
N MET A 364 -8.98 25.25 2.06
CA MET A 364 -7.86 24.50 2.64
C MET A 364 -8.04 24.20 4.15
N HIS A 365 -8.80 25.02 4.90
CA HIS A 365 -9.07 24.78 6.32
C HIS A 365 -9.88 23.48 6.56
N SER A 366 -10.74 23.07 5.62
CA SER A 366 -11.52 21.83 5.77
C SER A 366 -10.69 20.56 5.61
N ARG A 367 -9.58 20.61 4.86
CA ARG A 367 -8.69 19.44 4.65
C ARG A 367 -7.82 19.10 5.85
N ILE A 368 -7.63 20.06 6.77
CA ILE A 368 -6.88 19.87 8.01
C ILE A 368 -7.78 19.25 9.10
N THR A 369 -9.11 19.49 9.02
CA THR A 369 -10.08 19.04 10.03
C THR A 369 -10.86 17.75 9.68
N ASP A 370 -11.00 17.40 8.40
CA ASP A 370 -11.75 16.20 7.99
C ASP A 370 -10.92 14.92 8.01
N LYS A 371 -10.58 14.41 9.21
CA LYS A 371 -10.18 13.01 9.44
C LYS A 371 -10.56 12.43 10.82
N ASN A 372 -11.44 13.10 11.56
CA ASN A 372 -12.02 12.55 12.79
C ASN A 372 -13.50 12.19 12.60
N LYS A 373 -13.80 11.32 11.62
CA LYS A 373 -14.99 10.47 11.62
C LYS A 373 -14.67 9.13 10.99
#